data_AF-A0A0C2WHI7-F1
#
_entry.id   AF-A0A0C2WHI7-F1
#
_cell.length_a   1.000
_cell.length_b   1.000
_cell.length_c   1.000
_cell.angle_alpha   90.00
_cell.angle_beta   90.00
_cell.angle_gamma   90.00
#
_symmetry.space_group_name_H-M   'P 1'
#
loop_
_entity.id
_entity.type
_entity.pdbx_description
1 polymer ?
#
loop_
_entity_poly.entity_id
_entity_poly.type
_entity_poly.pdbx_seq_one_letter_code
_entity_poly.pdbx_strand_id
1 'polypeptide(L)'
;MSEFQSNAVYKNPPYRSSHIVLPASMMYGKDGLTFWCAVYGSSIPFDISVHVNANVNDLKRDIIRQEIALRDIDYSSLVLWKLNVPEPVDFEGSLWQRIRKRGDMETFAEELKISTQKMSSVFPQSQLLEDHVHILVELPSSELMVVMLFDHRHYCIQ
;
A
#
# COMPACT_ATOMS: atom_id res chain seq x y z
N MET A 1 17.76 -23.26 60.57
CA MET A 1 16.83 -23.99 59.67
C MET A 1 15.58 -23.15 59.50
N SER A 2 15.39 -22.56 58.33
CA SER A 2 14.08 -22.11 57.84
C SER A 2 14.22 -21.90 56.32
N GLU A 3 13.51 -22.72 55.56
CA GLU A 3 13.46 -22.73 54.11
C GLU A 3 12.57 -21.59 53.61
N PHE A 4 13.10 -20.75 52.71
CA PHE A 4 12.27 -19.90 51.85
C PHE A 4 12.31 -20.48 50.44
N GLN A 5 11.30 -21.27 50.08
CA GLN A 5 11.00 -21.59 48.69
C GLN A 5 10.04 -20.53 48.16
N SER A 6 10.51 -19.62 47.29
CA SER A 6 9.65 -18.75 46.50
C SER A 6 9.58 -19.26 45.05
N ASN A 7 8.66 -20.18 44.80
CA ASN A 7 8.29 -20.55 43.43
C ASN A 7 7.27 -19.55 42.87
N ALA A 8 7.73 -18.35 42.52
CA ALA A 8 6.94 -17.42 41.71
C ALA A 8 7.09 -17.81 40.23
N VAL A 9 6.19 -18.63 39.73
CA VAL A 9 6.04 -18.90 38.30
C VAL A 9 5.54 -17.62 37.64
N TYR A 10 6.43 -16.89 36.98
CA TYR A 10 6.07 -15.76 36.13
C TYR A 10 5.30 -16.29 34.92
N LYS A 11 3.97 -16.28 35.00
CA LYS A 11 3.12 -16.48 33.84
C LYS A 11 3.15 -15.20 33.02
N ASN A 12 3.87 -15.20 31.90
CA ASN A 12 3.74 -14.13 30.91
C ASN A 12 2.26 -13.94 30.57
N PRO A 13 1.70 -12.72 30.64
CA PRO A 13 0.37 -12.49 30.13
C PRO A 13 0.36 -12.77 28.62
N PRO A 14 -0.71 -13.35 28.07
CA PRO A 14 -0.83 -13.57 26.64
C PRO A 14 -1.04 -12.19 26.00
N TYR A 15 0.04 -11.52 25.61
CA TYR A 15 -0.05 -10.40 24.69
C TYR A 15 -0.47 -10.97 23.33
N ARG A 16 -1.77 -11.17 23.16
CA ARG A 16 -2.39 -11.24 21.85
C ARG A 16 -2.43 -9.79 21.37
N SER A 17 -1.41 -9.39 20.61
CA SER A 17 -1.36 -8.08 19.97
C SER A 17 -2.50 -8.03 18.95
N SER A 18 -3.66 -7.59 19.40
CA SER A 18 -4.71 -7.09 18.53
C SER A 18 -4.14 -5.80 17.96
N HIS A 19 -3.57 -5.86 16.76
CA HIS A 19 -3.24 -4.65 16.02
C HIS A 19 -4.55 -3.90 15.75
N ILE A 20 -4.90 -2.98 16.63
CA ILE A 20 -5.96 -2.02 16.38
C ILE A 20 -5.43 -1.12 15.28
N VAL A 21 -5.89 -1.36 14.05
CA VAL A 21 -5.68 -0.43 12.94
C VAL A 21 -6.54 0.79 13.27
N LEU A 22 -5.91 1.84 13.79
CA LEU A 22 -6.62 3.10 14.00
C LEU A 22 -7.07 3.64 12.64
N PRO A 23 -8.31 4.17 12.53
CA PRO A 23 -8.73 4.84 11.33
C PRO A 23 -7.76 6.00 11.06
N ALA A 24 -7.37 6.15 9.81
CA ALA A 24 -6.35 7.10 9.40
C ALA A 24 -6.60 8.56 9.83
N SER A 25 -7.86 8.95 9.96
CA SER A 25 -8.28 10.25 10.49
C SER A 25 -7.76 10.51 11.91
N MET A 26 -7.51 9.46 12.69
CA MET A 26 -6.92 9.54 14.03
C MET A 26 -5.39 9.50 14.03
N MET A 27 -4.75 8.96 12.97
CA MET A 27 -3.29 8.89 12.87
C MET A 27 -2.68 10.24 12.46
N TYR A 28 -3.32 10.95 11.53
CA TYR A 28 -2.77 12.17 10.93
C TYR A 28 -3.53 13.46 11.28
N GLY A 29 -4.69 13.35 11.94
CA GLY A 29 -5.50 14.52 12.29
C GLY A 29 -5.93 15.34 11.06
N LYS A 30 -5.89 16.67 11.17
CA LYS A 30 -6.31 17.61 10.11
C LYS A 30 -5.35 17.66 8.90
N ASP A 31 -4.18 17.02 9.02
CA ASP A 31 -3.09 17.07 8.06
C ASP A 31 -2.90 15.74 7.30
N GLY A 32 -3.96 14.92 7.24
CA GLY A 32 -4.02 13.70 6.44
C GLY A 32 -4.65 13.92 5.07
N LEU A 33 -4.19 13.15 4.10
CA LEU A 33 -4.84 12.93 2.81
C LEU A 33 -5.28 11.48 2.75
N THR A 34 -6.53 11.25 2.33
CA THR A 34 -7.07 9.91 2.08
C THR A 34 -7.34 9.75 0.60
N PHE A 35 -6.92 8.62 0.04
CA PHE A 35 -7.07 8.28 -1.38
C PHE A 35 -7.68 6.90 -1.49
N TRP A 36 -8.45 6.65 -2.54
CA TRP A 36 -8.73 5.28 -2.94
C TRP A 36 -7.70 4.83 -3.98
N CYS A 37 -7.18 3.64 -3.76
CA CYS A 37 -6.24 2.95 -4.62
C CYS A 37 -6.90 1.69 -5.19
N ALA A 38 -6.42 1.23 -6.34
CA ALA A 38 -6.76 -0.09 -6.86
C ALA A 38 -5.53 -0.73 -7.49
N VAL A 39 -5.31 -2.02 -7.21
CA VAL A 39 -4.29 -2.79 -7.94
C VAL A 39 -4.76 -2.99 -9.38
N TYR A 40 -3.87 -2.75 -10.35
CA TYR A 40 -4.16 -2.97 -11.76
C TYR A 40 -4.55 -4.44 -11.99
N GLY A 41 -5.75 -4.69 -12.52
CA GLY A 41 -6.35 -6.02 -12.65
C GLY A 41 -7.31 -6.40 -11.53
N SER A 42 -7.30 -5.70 -10.39
CA SER A 42 -8.24 -5.90 -9.29
C SER A 42 -9.54 -5.12 -9.52
N SER A 43 -10.65 -5.69 -9.04
CA SER A 43 -11.94 -4.98 -8.98
C SER A 43 -12.25 -4.43 -7.59
N ILE A 44 -11.39 -4.68 -6.61
CA ILE A 44 -11.58 -4.27 -5.22
C ILE A 44 -10.62 -3.10 -4.95
N PRO A 45 -11.14 -1.87 -4.83
CA PRO A 45 -10.35 -0.74 -4.38
C PRO A 45 -10.18 -0.78 -2.86
N PHE A 46 -9.16 -0.09 -2.36
CA PHE A 46 -8.88 0.07 -0.94
C PHE A 46 -8.50 1.52 -0.66
N ASP A 47 -8.85 2.04 0.51
CA ASP A 47 -8.45 3.37 0.92
C ASP A 47 -7.06 3.34 1.55
N ILE A 48 -6.31 4.44 1.41
CA ILE A 48 -5.06 4.66 2.11
C ILE A 48 -5.03 6.10 2.58
N SER A 49 -4.40 6.34 3.73
CA SER A 49 -4.14 7.69 4.15
C SER A 49 -2.69 7.91 4.52
N VAL A 50 -2.23 9.10 4.17
CA VAL A 50 -0.86 9.53 4.37
C VAL A 50 -0.84 10.99 4.80
N HIS A 51 0.22 11.38 5.48
CA HIS A 51 0.40 12.76 5.88
C HIS A 51 0.61 13.68 4.64
N VAL A 52 0.13 14.93 4.68
CA VAL A 52 0.31 15.90 3.57
C VAL A 52 1.77 16.14 3.17
N ASN A 53 2.69 16.02 4.13
CA ASN A 53 4.15 16.14 3.93
C ASN A 53 4.84 14.81 3.59
N ALA A 54 4.13 13.68 3.60
CA ALA A 54 4.67 12.42 3.12
C ALA A 54 5.06 12.55 1.64
N ASN A 55 5.98 11.71 1.19
CA ASN A 55 6.38 11.62 -0.20
C ASN A 55 5.83 10.35 -0.88
N VAL A 56 6.05 10.23 -2.19
CA VAL A 56 5.61 9.07 -2.98
C VAL A 56 6.20 7.75 -2.45
N ASN A 57 7.44 7.71 -1.96
CA ASN A 57 8.00 6.50 -1.35
C ASN A 57 7.31 6.12 -0.04
N ASP A 58 6.93 7.09 0.78
CA ASP A 58 6.16 6.84 2.00
C ASP A 58 4.82 6.21 1.63
N LEU A 59 4.14 6.74 0.61
CA LEU A 59 2.90 6.16 0.07
C LEU A 59 3.09 4.71 -0.39
N LYS A 60 4.14 4.41 -1.18
CA LYS A 60 4.41 3.04 -1.65
C LYS A 60 4.57 2.06 -0.48
N ARG A 61 5.26 2.46 0.59
CA ARG A 61 5.42 1.62 1.79
C ARG A 61 4.09 1.38 2.50
N ASP A 62 3.26 2.40 2.62
CA ASP A 62 1.98 2.26 3.32
C ASP A 62 0.99 1.41 2.50
N ILE A 63 1.03 1.49 1.16
CA ILE A 63 0.26 0.61 0.26
C ILE A 63 0.62 -0.87 0.51
N ILE A 64 1.91 -1.21 0.56
CA ILE A 64 2.37 -2.59 0.78
C ILE A 64 2.05 -3.10 2.19
N ARG A 65 2.03 -2.20 3.19
CA ARG A 65 1.63 -2.58 4.56
C ARG A 65 0.15 -2.92 4.66
N GLN A 66 -0.68 -2.28 3.85
CA GLN A 66 -2.13 -2.39 3.92
C GLN A 66 -2.68 -3.49 3.00
N GLU A 67 -2.16 -3.60 1.77
CA GLU A 67 -2.64 -4.59 0.80
C GLU A 67 -1.79 -5.87 0.85
N ILE A 68 -2.41 -6.95 1.34
CA ILE A 68 -1.76 -8.25 1.54
C ILE A 68 -1.21 -8.80 0.23
N ALA A 69 -1.89 -8.57 -0.90
CA ALA A 69 -1.44 -9.01 -2.21
C ALA A 69 -0.08 -8.42 -2.64
N LEU A 70 0.37 -7.34 -1.99
CA LEU A 70 1.61 -6.63 -2.29
C LEU A 70 2.74 -6.93 -1.28
N ARG A 71 2.49 -7.77 -0.28
CA ARG A 71 3.38 -7.91 0.89
C ARG A 71 4.79 -8.41 0.56
N ASP A 72 4.92 -9.23 -0.48
CA ASP A 72 6.19 -9.82 -0.92
C ASP A 72 6.90 -8.99 -1.99
N ILE A 73 6.35 -7.82 -2.34
CA ILE A 73 6.89 -6.93 -3.37
C ILE A 73 7.72 -5.84 -2.70
N ASP A 74 8.92 -5.58 -3.23
CA ASP A 74 9.71 -4.43 -2.80
C ASP A 74 8.98 -3.13 -3.20
N TYR A 75 8.75 -2.24 -2.23
CA TYR A 75 8.11 -0.95 -2.46
C TYR A 75 8.86 -0.10 -3.48
N SER A 76 10.17 -0.30 -3.64
CA SER A 76 10.94 0.43 -4.65
C SER A 76 10.50 0.08 -6.09
N SER A 77 10.03 -1.16 -6.30
CA SER A 77 9.62 -1.71 -7.59
C SER A 77 8.15 -1.46 -7.95
N LEU A 78 7.35 -0.98 -6.99
CA LEU A 78 5.94 -0.67 -7.19
C LEU A 78 5.79 0.54 -8.11
N VAL A 79 4.98 0.42 -9.17
CA VAL A 79 4.68 1.55 -10.06
C VAL A 79 3.33 2.14 -9.65
N LEU A 80 3.31 3.46 -9.44
CA LEU A 80 2.11 4.19 -9.04
C LEU A 80 1.68 5.11 -10.17
N TRP A 81 0.41 5.00 -10.55
CA TRP A 81 -0.22 5.81 -11.59
C TRP A 81 -1.30 6.68 -10.96
N LYS A 82 -1.15 8.00 -11.07
CA LYS A 82 -2.18 8.96 -10.73
C LYS A 82 -3.16 9.08 -11.88
N LEU A 83 -4.44 8.84 -11.64
CA LEU A 83 -5.48 9.04 -12.65
C LEU A 83 -5.67 10.54 -12.93
N ASN A 84 -5.68 10.92 -14.21
CA ASN A 84 -5.98 12.29 -14.62
C ASN A 84 -7.42 12.67 -14.29
N VAL A 85 -8.33 11.68 -14.39
CA VAL A 85 -9.73 11.77 -13.99
C VAL A 85 -10.02 10.60 -13.04
N PRO A 86 -10.27 10.85 -11.74
CA PRO A 86 -10.60 9.81 -10.78
C PRO A 86 -11.81 8.96 -11.20
N GLU A 87 -11.88 7.71 -10.77
CA GLU A 87 -12.95 6.78 -11.14
C GLU A 87 -13.83 6.47 -9.91
N PRO A 88 -15.16 6.65 -9.96
CA PRO A 88 -16.03 6.39 -8.82
C PRO A 88 -15.93 4.93 -8.33
N VAL A 89 -15.83 4.73 -7.02
CA VAL A 89 -15.76 3.41 -6.37
C VAL A 89 -17.09 2.67 -6.52
N ASP A 90 -18.19 3.32 -6.15
CA ASP A 90 -19.54 2.75 -6.22
C ASP A 90 -20.27 3.22 -7.48
N PHE A 91 -20.13 2.44 -8.55
CA PHE A 91 -20.83 2.69 -9.82
C PHE A 91 -21.27 1.37 -10.43
N GLU A 92 -22.34 1.42 -11.22
CA GLU A 92 -22.90 0.24 -11.87
C GLU A 92 -21.90 -0.37 -12.87
N GLY A 93 -21.39 -1.57 -12.55
CA GLY A 93 -20.38 -2.29 -13.35
C GLY A 93 -19.04 -2.46 -12.62
N SER A 94 -18.18 -3.36 -13.11
CA SER A 94 -16.88 -3.57 -12.45
C SER A 94 -15.94 -2.38 -12.69
N LEU A 95 -15.31 -1.88 -11.61
CA LEU A 95 -14.26 -0.85 -11.65
C LEU A 95 -13.21 -1.17 -12.72
N TRP A 96 -12.79 -2.43 -12.77
CA TRP A 96 -11.79 -2.89 -13.72
C TRP A 96 -12.21 -2.79 -15.18
N GLN A 97 -13.46 -3.13 -15.51
CA GLN A 97 -13.97 -2.96 -16.88
C GLN A 97 -13.99 -1.49 -17.30
N ARG A 98 -14.25 -0.57 -16.37
CA ARG A 98 -14.23 0.87 -16.65
C ARG A 98 -12.82 1.37 -16.92
N ILE A 99 -11.85 1.00 -16.07
CA ILE A 99 -10.43 1.32 -16.27
C ILE A 99 -9.94 0.77 -17.61
N ARG A 100 -10.22 -0.51 -17.92
CA ARG A 100 -9.79 -1.15 -19.17
C ARG A 100 -10.34 -0.47 -20.42
N LYS A 101 -11.57 0.08 -20.36
CA LYS A 101 -12.18 0.80 -21.49
C LYS A 101 -11.49 2.12 -21.81
N ARG A 102 -10.69 2.68 -20.89
CA ARG A 102 -9.95 3.93 -21.12
C ARG A 102 -8.72 3.75 -22.01
N GLY A 103 -8.28 2.51 -22.27
CA GLY A 103 -7.12 2.20 -23.10
C GLY A 103 -5.87 1.95 -22.28
N ASP A 104 -4.72 2.35 -22.82
CA ASP A 104 -3.40 2.18 -22.18
C ASP A 104 -3.23 3.19 -21.04
N MET A 105 -2.61 2.78 -19.92
CA MET A 105 -2.49 3.62 -18.71
C MET A 105 -1.86 4.98 -18.98
N GLU A 106 -0.84 5.03 -19.83
CA GLU A 106 -0.12 6.26 -20.22
C GLU A 106 -1.02 7.33 -20.85
N THR A 107 -2.19 6.95 -21.37
CA THR A 107 -3.14 7.87 -22.01
C THR A 107 -4.05 8.58 -21.03
N PHE A 108 -4.31 8.00 -19.86
CA PHE A 108 -5.30 8.51 -18.89
C PHE A 108 -4.75 8.66 -17.47
N ALA A 109 -3.49 8.30 -17.24
CA ALA A 109 -2.82 8.38 -15.96
C ALA A 109 -1.38 8.88 -16.11
N GLU A 110 -0.88 9.52 -15.06
CA GLU A 110 0.49 10.00 -14.94
C GLU A 110 1.26 9.11 -13.95
N GLU A 111 2.42 8.60 -14.36
CA GLU A 111 3.29 7.83 -13.47
C GLU A 111 3.97 8.75 -12.42
N LEU A 112 3.89 8.36 -11.15
CA LEU A 112 4.55 9.07 -10.05
C LEU A 112 6.03 8.70 -9.95
N LYS A 113 6.82 9.20 -10.92
CA LYS A 113 8.27 8.90 -11.06
C LYS A 113 9.14 9.48 -9.94
N ILE A 114 8.77 10.63 -9.39
CA ILE A 114 9.59 11.35 -8.42
C ILE A 114 9.26 10.88 -7.00
N SER A 115 10.02 9.90 -6.52
CA SER A 115 9.88 9.31 -5.17
C SER A 115 9.82 10.32 -4.02
N THR A 116 10.54 11.43 -4.12
CA THR A 116 10.61 12.48 -3.09
C THR A 116 9.54 13.55 -3.22
N GLN A 117 8.67 13.48 -4.23
CA GLN A 117 7.61 14.45 -4.44
C GLN A 117 6.59 14.34 -3.31
N LYS A 118 6.19 15.48 -2.75
CA LYS A 118 5.25 15.53 -1.63
C LYS A 118 3.83 15.20 -2.09
N MET A 119 3.11 14.44 -1.28
CA MET A 119 1.73 14.04 -1.55
C MET A 119 0.79 15.22 -1.72
N SER A 120 0.92 16.27 -0.91
CA SER A 120 0.18 17.53 -1.06
C SER A 120 0.43 18.26 -2.39
N SER A 121 1.59 18.06 -3.01
CA SER A 121 1.90 18.64 -4.31
C SER A 121 1.33 17.80 -5.45
N VAL A 122 1.32 16.47 -5.30
CA VAL A 122 0.77 15.55 -6.30
C VAL A 122 -0.76 15.59 -6.28
N PHE A 123 -1.35 15.66 -5.09
CA PHE A 123 -2.78 15.70 -4.85
C PHE A 123 -3.13 16.88 -3.95
N PRO A 124 -3.38 18.06 -4.55
CA PRO A 124 -3.98 19.17 -3.84
C PRO A 124 -5.32 18.74 -3.24
N GLN A 125 -5.60 19.12 -1.98
CA GLN A 125 -6.85 18.74 -1.29
C GLN A 125 -8.12 19.04 -2.10
N SER A 126 -8.11 20.10 -2.91
CA SER A 126 -9.24 20.48 -3.78
C SER A 126 -9.55 19.48 -4.88
N GLN A 127 -8.64 18.54 -5.19
CA GLN A 127 -8.79 17.54 -6.25
C GLN A 127 -9.16 16.16 -5.70
N LEU A 128 -9.27 16.00 -4.37
CA LEU A 128 -9.63 14.74 -3.77
C LEU A 128 -11.14 14.60 -3.69
N LEU A 129 -11.68 13.97 -4.72
CA LEU A 129 -13.07 13.51 -4.73
C LEU A 129 -13.23 12.34 -3.77
N GLU A 130 -14.17 12.45 -2.83
CA GLU A 130 -14.58 11.35 -1.96
C GLU A 130 -15.08 10.17 -2.81
N ASP A 131 -14.81 8.94 -2.37
CA ASP A 131 -15.28 7.70 -3.01
C ASP A 131 -14.89 7.54 -4.50
N HIS A 132 -13.75 8.09 -4.89
CA HIS A 132 -13.17 7.86 -6.22
C HIS A 132 -11.77 7.28 -6.09
N VAL A 133 -11.43 6.32 -6.93
CA VAL A 133 -10.06 5.84 -7.12
C VAL A 133 -9.23 6.95 -7.76
N HIS A 134 -8.14 7.33 -7.11
CA HIS A 134 -7.17 8.31 -7.61
C HIS A 134 -5.88 7.66 -8.10
N ILE A 135 -5.56 6.47 -7.60
CA ILE A 135 -4.27 5.81 -7.82
C ILE A 135 -4.48 4.38 -8.30
N LEU A 136 -3.82 4.03 -9.41
CA LEU A 136 -3.63 2.64 -9.80
C LEU A 136 -2.25 2.17 -9.38
N VAL A 137 -2.20 0.96 -8.83
CA VAL A 137 -0.98 0.29 -8.40
C VAL A 137 -0.67 -0.79 -9.41
N GLU A 138 0.40 -0.61 -10.17
CA GLU A 138 0.89 -1.61 -11.11
C GLU A 138 1.98 -2.46 -10.44
N LEU A 139 1.82 -3.78 -10.56
CA LEU A 139 2.80 -4.74 -10.09
C LEU A 139 4.01 -4.72 -11.02
N PRO A 140 5.24 -4.87 -10.49
CA PRO A 140 6.40 -5.04 -11.35
C PRO A 140 6.18 -6.26 -12.26
N SER A 141 6.35 -6.06 -13.57
CA SER A 141 6.22 -7.15 -14.53
C SER A 141 7.14 -8.31 -14.13
N SER A 142 6.62 -9.53 -14.12
CA SER A 142 7.29 -10.74 -13.66
C SER A 142 8.58 -11.09 -14.42
N GLU A 143 8.90 -10.40 -15.52
CA GLU A 143 10.19 -10.53 -16.21
C GLU A 143 11.40 -10.14 -15.33
N LEU A 144 11.20 -9.42 -14.23
CA LEU A 144 12.25 -9.07 -13.26
C LEU A 144 12.32 -9.99 -12.03
N MET A 145 11.34 -10.88 -11.80
CA MET A 145 11.36 -11.78 -10.62
C MET A 145 12.26 -13.01 -10.79
N VAL A 146 12.83 -13.24 -11.98
CA VAL A 146 13.75 -14.38 -12.22
C VAL A 146 15.11 -14.17 -11.56
N VAL A 147 15.50 -12.94 -11.22
CA VAL A 147 16.86 -12.65 -10.71
C VAL A 147 16.99 -12.84 -9.18
N MET A 148 15.88 -12.95 -8.43
CA MET A 148 15.93 -13.06 -6.96
C MET A 148 15.59 -14.47 -6.40
N LEU A 149 15.32 -15.45 -7.27
CA LEU A 149 14.98 -16.83 -6.83
C LEU A 149 16.06 -17.89 -7.12
N PHE A 150 17.23 -17.52 -7.65
CA PHE A 150 18.36 -18.43 -7.84
C PHE A 150 19.64 -17.96 -7.16
N ASP A 151 19.60 -17.74 -5.84
CA ASP A 151 20.83 -17.81 -5.06
C ASP A 151 20.60 -18.38 -3.66
N HIS A 152 20.42 -19.70 -3.58
CA HIS A 152 20.79 -20.45 -2.37
C HIS A 152 20.86 -21.99 -2.50
N ARG A 153 21.22 -22.53 -3.66
CA ARG A 153 21.60 -23.96 -3.74
C ARG A 153 22.71 -24.22 -4.74
N HIS A 154 23.94 -23.88 -4.39
CA HIS A 154 25.13 -24.59 -4.86
C HIS A 154 26.29 -24.30 -3.91
N TYR A 155 26.50 -25.15 -2.90
CA TYR A 155 27.75 -25.44 -2.16
C TYR A 155 27.31 -26.38 -1.01
N CYS A 156 27.74 -27.62 -0.81
CA CYS A 156 28.79 -28.45 -1.39
C CYS A 156 28.31 -29.93 -1.43
N ILE A 157 28.66 -30.65 -2.49
CA ILE A 157 28.90 -32.10 -2.44
C ILE A 157 30.42 -32.25 -2.55
N GLN A 158 31.07 -32.74 -1.49
CA GLN A 158 32.10 -33.79 -1.51
C GLN A 158 32.60 -34.07 -0.10
#